data_AF-A0A841TSC0-F1
#
_entry.id   AF-A0A841TSC0-F1
#
_cell.length_a   1.000
_cell.length_b   1.000
_cell.length_c   1.000
_cell.angle_alpha   90.00
_cell.angle_beta   90.00
_cell.angle_gamma   90.00
#
_symmetry.space_group_name_H-M   'P 1'
#
loop_
_entity.id
_entity.type
_entity.pdbx_description
1 polymer ?
#
loop_
_entity_poly.entity_id
_entity_poly.type
_entity_poly.pdbx_seq_one_letter_code
_entity_poly.pdbx_strand_id
1 'polypeptide(L)'
;MPNIVWYYGLIAIGAVIIGYTAYRKGSALDLLAYFLFTTALSWFGEAFVLFVFNAYAYQPGAYSDPFLENILGHIIANSALWAAAAVWVMRFQPSLLRMALISIGFMLVEELFLRAGVYSHHWWRTYMTGILAFGFLIAMKRWYMVLQETGSRFPRGASIWTIAWIILQTPTSVLLLFDKQFFRVNGVDNLYRDSTLFSGFLYDVAMAFVVLFFMYVPKNRYWRAAPLPILVAADAWLWKGGILVFYTL
;
A
#
# COMPACT_ATOMS: atom_id res chain seq x y z
N MET A 1 9.25 -25.19 -7.52
CA MET A 1 7.83 -24.76 -7.38
C MET A 1 7.75 -23.32 -7.85
N PRO A 2 6.67 -22.85 -8.48
CA PRO A 2 6.56 -21.45 -8.86
C PRO A 2 6.72 -20.56 -7.62
N ASN A 3 7.63 -19.60 -7.66
CA ASN A 3 7.94 -18.75 -6.51
C ASN A 3 6.70 -18.02 -5.97
N ILE A 4 5.73 -17.71 -6.83
CA ILE A 4 4.47 -17.02 -6.52
C ILE A 4 3.61 -17.75 -5.47
N VAL A 5 3.75 -19.07 -5.31
CA VAL A 5 2.96 -19.85 -4.34
C VAL A 5 3.20 -19.36 -2.91
N TRP A 6 4.41 -18.92 -2.58
CA TRP A 6 4.73 -18.35 -1.27
C TRP A 6 3.94 -17.06 -1.00
N TYR A 7 3.73 -16.25 -2.03
CA TYR A 7 2.96 -15.02 -1.97
C TYR A 7 1.45 -15.29 -1.85
N TYR A 8 0.93 -16.31 -2.51
CA TYR A 8 -0.45 -16.77 -2.26
C TYR A 8 -0.65 -17.24 -0.81
N GLY A 9 0.38 -17.82 -0.18
CA GLY A 9 0.38 -18.12 1.25
C GLY A 9 0.16 -16.86 2.10
N LEU A 10 0.81 -15.74 1.77
CA LEU A 10 0.58 -14.47 2.47
C LEU A 10 -0.86 -13.98 2.31
N ILE A 11 -1.41 -14.05 1.09
CA ILE A 11 -2.80 -13.69 0.81
C ILE A 11 -3.75 -14.52 1.67
N ALA A 12 -3.54 -15.84 1.76
CA ALA A 12 -4.36 -16.72 2.57
C ALA A 12 -4.29 -16.36 4.07
N ILE A 13 -3.09 -16.12 4.60
CA ILE A 13 -2.90 -15.69 6.00
C ILE A 13 -3.62 -14.36 6.26
N GLY A 14 -3.41 -13.37 5.39
CA GLY A 14 -4.07 -12.07 5.49
C GLY A 14 -5.59 -12.16 5.45
N ALA A 15 -6.14 -12.96 4.52
CA ALA A 15 -7.57 -13.20 4.39
C ALA A 15 -8.15 -13.86 5.65
N VAL A 16 -7.45 -14.82 6.27
CA VAL A 16 -7.88 -15.44 7.53
C VAL A 16 -7.91 -14.40 8.67
N ILE A 17 -6.89 -13.55 8.79
CA ILE A 17 -6.82 -12.51 9.82
C ILE A 17 -7.97 -11.49 9.64
N ILE A 18 -8.18 -11.00 8.42
CA ILE A 18 -9.26 -10.06 8.09
C ILE A 18 -10.63 -10.70 8.28
N GLY A 19 -10.83 -11.92 7.80
CA GLY A 19 -12.09 -12.67 7.95
C GLY A 19 -12.44 -12.91 9.43
N TYR A 20 -11.45 -13.31 10.24
CA TYR A 20 -11.63 -13.45 11.68
C TYR A 20 -11.95 -12.11 12.37
N THR A 21 -11.29 -11.03 11.96
CA THR A 21 -11.53 -9.69 12.50
C THR A 21 -12.94 -9.20 12.16
N ALA A 22 -13.37 -9.38 10.91
CA ALA A 22 -14.72 -9.07 10.45
C ALA A 22 -15.77 -9.85 11.24
N TYR A 23 -15.60 -11.17 11.36
CA TYR A 23 -16.50 -12.06 12.11
C TYR A 23 -16.68 -11.63 13.56
N ARG A 24 -15.62 -11.20 14.25
CA ARG A 24 -15.67 -10.84 15.66
C ARG A 24 -16.18 -9.43 15.93
N LYS A 25 -16.00 -8.49 15.00
CA LYS A 25 -16.02 -7.06 15.31
C LYS A 25 -16.67 -6.15 14.23
N GLY A 26 -17.21 -6.73 13.16
CA GLY A 26 -18.58 -6.48 12.68
C GLY A 26 -18.91 -5.28 11.79
N SER A 27 -18.05 -4.27 11.60
CA SER A 27 -18.35 -3.17 10.66
C SER A 27 -17.51 -3.32 9.38
N ALA A 28 -18.15 -3.76 8.29
CA ALA A 28 -17.47 -3.98 7.02
C ALA A 28 -16.87 -2.67 6.46
N LEU A 29 -17.56 -1.54 6.62
CA LEU A 29 -17.07 -0.24 6.16
C LEU A 29 -15.87 0.24 6.97
N ASP A 30 -15.90 0.11 8.31
CA ASP A 30 -14.77 0.50 9.14
C ASP A 30 -13.56 -0.40 8.88
N LEU A 31 -13.79 -1.71 8.73
CA LEU A 31 -12.75 -2.68 8.40
C LEU A 31 -12.11 -2.35 7.06
N LEU A 32 -12.91 -2.04 6.04
CA LEU A 32 -12.42 -1.63 4.72
C LEU A 32 -11.61 -0.33 4.81
N ALA A 33 -12.11 0.67 5.54
CA ALA A 33 -11.39 1.93 5.74
C ALA A 33 -10.04 1.72 6.44
N TYR A 34 -10.00 0.91 7.51
CA TYR A 34 -8.75 0.58 8.19
C TYR A 34 -7.82 -0.24 7.31
N PHE A 35 -8.34 -1.17 6.52
CA PHE A 35 -7.56 -1.96 5.58
C PHE A 35 -6.90 -1.08 4.52
N LEU A 36 -7.66 -0.19 3.87
CA LEU A 36 -7.13 0.75 2.89
C LEU A 36 -6.10 1.69 3.52
N PHE A 37 -6.40 2.26 4.69
CA PHE A 37 -5.48 3.14 5.40
C PHE A 37 -4.16 2.45 5.76
N THR A 38 -4.22 1.26 6.34
CA THR A 38 -3.02 0.50 6.75
C THR A 38 -2.23 0.00 5.54
N THR A 39 -2.91 -0.43 4.48
CA THR A 39 -2.29 -0.77 3.18
C THR A 39 -1.49 0.41 2.66
N ALA A 40 -2.10 1.58 2.54
CA ALA A 40 -1.44 2.79 2.07
C ALA A 40 -0.19 3.13 2.87
N LEU A 41 -0.26 3.11 4.21
CA LEU A 41 0.89 3.42 5.05
C LEU A 41 2.01 2.38 4.94
N SER A 42 1.66 1.09 4.86
CA SER A 42 2.66 0.04 4.62
C SER A 42 3.31 0.19 3.25
N TRP A 43 2.54 0.52 2.20
CA TRP A 43 3.07 0.79 0.87
C TRP A 43 4.01 1.98 0.88
N PHE A 44 3.60 3.09 1.49
CA PHE A 44 4.44 4.29 1.60
C PHE A 44 5.76 3.97 2.32
N GLY A 45 5.70 3.30 3.47
CA GLY A 45 6.89 2.94 4.25
C GLY A 45 7.83 2.00 3.50
N GLU A 46 7.28 0.94 2.89
CA GLU A 46 8.09 -0.02 2.15
C GLU A 46 8.70 0.60 0.90
N ALA A 47 8.01 1.52 0.23
CA ALA A 47 8.50 2.11 -1.00
C ALA A 47 9.82 2.91 -0.81
N PHE A 48 10.08 3.48 0.38
CA PHE A 48 11.41 4.01 0.70
C PHE A 48 12.46 2.91 0.81
N VAL A 49 12.16 1.87 1.58
CA VAL A 49 13.11 0.79 1.87
C VAL A 49 13.44 0.00 0.60
N LEU A 50 12.42 -0.29 -0.21
CA LEU A 50 12.51 -1.10 -1.42
C LEU A 50 12.95 -0.26 -2.64
N PHE A 51 12.19 0.76 -3.05
CA PHE A 51 12.44 1.44 -4.33
C PHE A 51 13.48 2.57 -4.26
N VAL A 52 13.62 3.22 -3.09
CA VAL A 52 14.60 4.31 -2.91
C VAL A 52 15.94 3.75 -2.45
N PHE A 53 15.94 2.95 -1.37
CA PHE A 53 17.19 2.45 -0.77
C PHE A 53 17.60 1.05 -1.23
N ASN A 54 16.77 0.35 -1.99
CA ASN A 54 17.09 -0.98 -2.53
C ASN A 54 17.56 -1.96 -1.43
N ALA A 55 16.84 -2.04 -0.32
CA ALA A 55 17.26 -2.81 0.85
C ALA A 55 17.28 -4.32 0.63
N TYR A 56 16.36 -4.79 -0.20
CA TYR A 56 16.11 -6.18 -0.53
C TYR A 56 15.37 -6.26 -1.87
N ALA A 57 15.14 -7.47 -2.36
CA ALA A 57 14.35 -7.74 -3.55
C ALA A 57 13.35 -8.88 -3.32
N TYR A 58 12.13 -8.70 -3.82
CA TYR A 58 11.13 -9.74 -3.96
C TYR A 58 11.32 -10.48 -5.29
N GLN A 59 11.08 -11.79 -5.29
CA GLN A 59 11.24 -12.65 -6.46
C GLN A 59 10.05 -13.61 -6.64
N PRO A 60 8.80 -13.12 -6.76
CA PRO A 60 7.62 -13.94 -7.03
C PRO A 60 7.68 -14.81 -8.31
N GLY A 61 8.56 -14.52 -9.25
CA GLY A 61 8.78 -15.27 -10.49
C GLY A 61 7.63 -15.14 -11.50
N ALA A 62 6.92 -14.01 -11.49
CA ALA A 62 5.82 -13.72 -12.42
C ALA A 62 6.26 -12.88 -13.63
N TYR A 63 7.33 -12.10 -13.49
CA TYR A 63 7.88 -11.18 -14.48
C TYR A 63 9.39 -11.40 -14.65
N SER A 64 9.90 -11.07 -15.83
CA SER A 64 11.34 -11.06 -16.11
C SER A 64 12.04 -9.78 -15.62
N ASP A 65 11.31 -8.67 -15.54
CA ASP A 65 11.86 -7.40 -15.07
C ASP A 65 11.92 -7.39 -13.52
N PRO A 66 13.10 -7.19 -12.92
CA PRO A 66 13.25 -7.22 -11.45
C PRO A 66 12.48 -6.11 -10.73
N PHE A 67 12.19 -4.99 -11.38
CA PHE A 67 11.41 -3.91 -10.79
C PHE A 67 9.93 -4.27 -10.73
N LEU A 68 9.38 -4.92 -11.77
CA LEU A 68 8.03 -5.49 -11.74
C LEU A 68 7.85 -6.58 -10.67
N GLU A 69 8.85 -7.45 -10.54
CA GLU A 69 8.91 -8.46 -9.46
C GLU A 69 8.80 -7.82 -8.08
N ASN A 70 9.55 -6.73 -7.86
CA ASN A 70 9.50 -5.95 -6.64
C ASN A 70 8.13 -5.29 -6.42
N ILE A 71 7.51 -4.72 -7.46
CA ILE A 71 6.15 -4.15 -7.35
C ILE A 71 5.14 -5.23 -6.96
N LEU A 72 5.17 -6.40 -7.61
CA LEU A 72 4.22 -7.46 -7.30
C LEU A 72 4.39 -7.97 -5.86
N GLY A 73 5.64 -8.23 -5.46
CA GLY A 73 5.95 -8.67 -4.10
C GLY A 73 5.53 -7.64 -3.04
N HIS A 74 5.82 -6.37 -3.30
CA HIS A 74 5.42 -5.22 -2.49
C HIS A 74 3.89 -5.19 -2.28
N ILE A 75 3.13 -5.19 -3.37
CA ILE A 75 1.66 -5.13 -3.32
C ILE A 75 1.12 -6.29 -2.49
N ILE A 76 1.56 -7.52 -2.77
CA ILE A 76 1.04 -8.70 -2.08
C ILE A 76 1.43 -8.69 -0.60
N ALA A 77 2.71 -8.53 -0.27
CA ALA A 77 3.18 -8.62 1.11
C ALA A 77 2.54 -7.56 2.00
N ASN A 78 2.45 -6.32 1.51
CA ASN A 78 1.95 -5.20 2.30
C ASN A 78 0.42 -5.21 2.44
N SER A 79 -0.31 -5.47 1.35
CA SER A 79 -1.77 -5.54 1.41
C SER A 79 -2.25 -6.80 2.13
N ALA A 80 -1.53 -7.93 2.03
CA ALA A 80 -1.96 -9.16 2.67
C ALA A 80 -1.54 -9.22 4.14
N LEU A 81 -0.24 -9.15 4.44
CA LEU A 81 0.25 -9.45 5.78
C LEU A 81 0.32 -8.19 6.67
N TRP A 82 0.97 -7.12 6.19
CA TRP A 82 1.15 -5.89 6.97
C TRP A 82 -0.18 -5.22 7.30
N ALA A 83 -1.02 -4.98 6.28
CA ALA A 83 -2.33 -4.36 6.48
C ALA A 83 -3.25 -5.23 7.36
N ALA A 84 -3.31 -6.55 7.14
CA ALA A 84 -4.16 -7.42 7.95
C ALA A 84 -3.75 -7.45 9.44
N ALA A 85 -2.46 -7.56 9.72
CA ALA A 85 -1.95 -7.50 11.09
C ALA A 85 -2.26 -6.15 11.75
N ALA A 86 -2.08 -5.05 11.02
CA ALA A 86 -2.41 -3.71 11.51
C ALA A 86 -3.90 -3.54 11.81
N VAL A 87 -4.79 -3.98 10.90
CA VAL A 87 -6.25 -3.95 11.12
C VAL A 87 -6.63 -4.76 12.37
N TRP A 88 -6.05 -5.93 12.55
CA TRP A 88 -6.26 -6.74 13.75
C TRP A 88 -5.82 -5.99 15.01
N VAL A 89 -4.63 -5.38 15.01
CA VAL A 89 -4.12 -4.59 16.13
C VAL A 89 -5.02 -3.37 16.42
N MET A 90 -5.41 -2.63 15.38
CA MET A 90 -6.32 -1.49 15.51
C MET A 90 -7.65 -1.92 16.15
N ARG A 91 -8.19 -3.08 15.75
CA ARG A 91 -9.51 -3.48 16.22
C ARG A 91 -9.52 -4.15 17.60
N PHE A 92 -8.53 -4.99 17.89
CA PHE A 92 -8.46 -5.77 19.13
C PHE A 92 -7.61 -5.12 20.23
N GLN A 93 -6.84 -4.08 19.90
CA GLN A 93 -6.03 -3.31 20.85
C GLN A 93 -5.15 -4.20 21.77
N PRO A 94 -4.40 -5.17 21.21
CA PRO A 94 -3.65 -6.17 21.97
C PRO A 94 -2.54 -5.55 22.85
N SER A 95 -2.03 -6.34 23.80
CA SER A 95 -0.87 -5.95 24.62
C SER A 95 0.42 -5.85 23.79
N LEU A 96 1.41 -5.11 24.31
CA LEU A 96 2.73 -4.99 23.66
C LEU A 96 3.38 -6.35 23.41
N LEU A 97 3.25 -7.30 24.36
CA LEU A 97 3.79 -8.65 24.20
C LEU A 97 3.20 -9.35 22.97
N ARG A 98 1.88 -9.27 22.75
CA ARG A 98 1.25 -9.88 21.57
C ARG A 98 1.71 -9.22 20.27
N MET A 99 1.91 -7.91 20.27
CA MET A 99 2.48 -7.22 19.10
C MET A 99 3.93 -7.64 18.84
N ALA A 100 4.74 -7.85 19.88
CA ALA A 100 6.11 -8.35 19.72
C ALA A 100 6.14 -9.77 19.13
N LEU A 101 5.22 -10.64 19.56
CA LEU A 101 5.07 -11.98 18.97
C LEU A 101 4.65 -11.92 17.49
N ILE A 102 3.75 -11.00 17.13
CA ILE A 102 3.39 -10.79 15.72
C ILE A 102 4.62 -10.35 14.93
N SER A 103 5.41 -9.40 15.43
CA SER A 103 6.65 -8.95 14.77
C SER A 103 7.68 -10.06 14.58
N ILE A 104 7.81 -10.97 15.54
CA ILE A 104 8.62 -12.20 15.36
C ILE A 104 8.04 -13.06 14.23
N GLY A 105 6.71 -13.14 14.11
CA GLY A 105 6.04 -13.79 12.97
C GLY A 105 6.46 -13.21 11.62
N PHE A 106 6.56 -11.88 11.49
CA PHE A 106 7.08 -11.23 10.27
C PHE A 106 8.52 -11.66 9.97
N MET A 107 9.39 -11.70 10.99
CA MET A 107 10.78 -12.17 10.83
C MET A 107 10.84 -13.63 10.38
N LEU A 108 9.99 -14.50 10.92
CA LEU A 108 9.93 -15.91 10.53
C LEU A 108 9.46 -16.10 9.09
N VAL A 109 8.48 -15.31 8.65
CA VAL A 109 8.03 -15.30 7.25
C VAL A 109 9.16 -14.85 6.33
N GLU A 110 9.90 -13.81 6.71
CA GLU A 110 11.05 -13.33 5.93
C GLU A 110 12.16 -14.39 5.82
N GLU A 111 12.54 -15.03 6.93
CA GLU A 111 13.52 -16.12 6.92
C GLU A 111 13.07 -17.31 6.06
N LEU A 112 11.78 -17.61 6.08
CA LEU A 112 11.20 -18.64 5.22
C LEU A 112 11.32 -18.27 3.74
N PHE A 113 11.05 -17.00 3.40
CA PHE A 113 11.16 -16.48 2.04
C PHE A 113 12.62 -16.46 1.56
N LEU A 114 13.57 -16.10 2.42
CA LEU A 114 15.01 -16.19 2.13
C LEU A 114 15.43 -17.62 1.81
N ARG A 115 15.03 -18.59 2.65
CA ARG A 115 15.34 -20.01 2.45
C ARG A 115 14.69 -20.60 1.21
N ALA A 116 13.51 -20.10 0.85
CA ALA A 116 12.80 -20.50 -0.35
C ALA A 116 13.36 -19.87 -1.64
N GLY A 117 14.27 -18.89 -1.54
CA GLY A 117 14.83 -18.18 -2.69
C GLY A 117 13.81 -17.30 -3.42
N VAL A 118 12.78 -16.83 -2.70
CA VAL A 118 11.74 -15.92 -3.25
C VAL A 118 11.91 -14.49 -2.76
N TYR A 119 12.95 -14.24 -1.97
CA TYR A 119 13.31 -12.96 -1.40
C TYR A 119 14.81 -12.95 -1.12
N SER A 120 15.45 -11.80 -1.29
CA SER A 120 16.89 -11.66 -1.06
C SER A 120 17.23 -10.34 -0.38
N HIS A 121 18.11 -10.38 0.60
CA HIS A 121 18.67 -9.18 1.21
C HIS A 121 19.78 -8.58 0.36
N HIS A 122 19.83 -7.24 0.31
CA HIS A 122 21.01 -6.50 -0.12
C HIS A 122 21.78 -6.02 1.12
N TRP A 123 21.22 -5.05 1.85
CA TRP A 123 21.76 -4.57 3.11
C TRP A 123 20.78 -4.74 4.29
N TRP A 124 19.52 -5.06 3.98
CA TRP A 124 18.51 -5.35 4.99
C TRP A 124 18.87 -6.56 5.85
N ARG A 125 18.40 -6.55 7.09
CA ARG A 125 18.59 -7.65 8.05
C ARG A 125 17.26 -7.97 8.71
N THR A 126 17.03 -9.23 9.01
CA THR A 126 15.76 -9.74 9.55
C THR A 126 15.31 -9.05 10.83
N TYR A 127 16.25 -8.68 11.72
CA TYR A 127 15.90 -7.95 12.94
C TYR A 127 15.29 -6.56 12.64
N MET A 128 15.62 -5.94 11.51
CA MET A 128 15.07 -4.65 11.09
C MET A 128 13.59 -4.79 10.74
N THR A 129 13.17 -5.89 10.10
CA THR A 129 11.75 -6.22 9.88
C THR A 129 11.01 -6.36 11.18
N GLY A 130 11.57 -7.07 12.16
CA GLY A 130 10.96 -7.19 13.49
C GLY A 130 10.77 -5.84 14.18
N ILE A 131 11.80 -4.98 14.17
CA ILE A 131 11.75 -3.64 14.77
C ILE A 131 10.72 -2.76 14.06
N LEU A 132 10.72 -2.71 12.73
CA LEU A 132 9.77 -1.89 11.97
C LEU A 132 8.35 -2.40 12.09
N ALA A 133 8.12 -3.72 12.03
CA ALA A 133 6.80 -4.31 12.25
C ALA A 133 6.28 -3.95 13.65
N PHE A 134 7.12 -4.04 14.68
CA PHE A 134 6.70 -3.69 16.05
C PHE A 134 6.34 -2.22 16.18
N GLY A 135 7.19 -1.32 15.66
CA GLY A 135 6.94 0.12 15.63
C GLY A 135 5.67 0.48 14.86
N PHE A 136 5.47 -0.15 13.69
CA PHE A 136 4.29 0.04 12.86
C PHE A 136 3.01 -0.39 13.58
N LEU A 137 2.98 -1.57 14.22
CA LEU A 137 1.82 -2.04 14.96
C LEU A 137 1.48 -1.13 16.15
N ILE A 138 2.49 -0.63 16.89
CA ILE A 138 2.28 0.37 17.95
C ILE A 138 1.69 1.66 17.37
N ALA A 139 2.23 2.15 16.25
CA ALA A 139 1.74 3.35 15.59
C ALA A 139 0.27 3.18 15.17
N MET A 140 -0.09 2.04 14.58
CA MET A 140 -1.46 1.74 14.16
C MET A 140 -2.42 1.64 15.35
N LYS A 141 -1.98 1.00 16.44
CA LYS A 141 -2.73 0.96 17.70
C LYS A 141 -3.05 2.38 18.20
N ARG A 142 -2.02 3.24 18.28
CA ARG A 142 -2.16 4.63 18.75
C ARG A 142 -3.02 5.47 17.83
N TRP A 143 -2.83 5.34 16.52
CA TRP A 143 -3.63 6.05 15.53
C TRP A 143 -5.12 5.74 15.66
N TYR A 144 -5.46 4.46 15.87
CA TYR A 144 -6.84 4.06 16.12
C TYR A 144 -7.41 4.72 17.39
N MET A 145 -6.67 4.74 18.50
CA MET A 145 -7.13 5.42 19.73
C MET A 145 -7.40 6.91 19.47
N VAL A 146 -6.48 7.59 18.78
CA VAL A 146 -6.65 9.01 18.41
C VAL A 146 -7.90 9.23 17.57
N LEU A 147 -8.16 8.38 16.57
CA LEU A 147 -9.35 8.49 15.71
C LEU A 147 -10.68 8.33 16.47
N GLN A 148 -10.69 7.46 17.49
CA GLN A 148 -11.88 7.17 18.30
C GLN A 148 -12.10 8.20 19.40
N GLU A 149 -11.05 8.67 20.07
CA GLU A 149 -11.14 9.50 21.28
C GLU A 149 -11.24 11.00 20.98
N THR A 150 -10.49 11.50 20.00
CA THR A 150 -10.26 12.95 19.92
C THR A 150 -11.31 13.72 19.14
N GLY A 151 -12.17 13.04 18.35
CA GLY A 151 -13.09 13.69 17.41
C GLY A 151 -12.42 14.66 16.43
N SER A 152 -11.09 14.69 16.39
CA SER A 152 -10.31 15.73 15.75
C SER A 152 -10.43 15.63 14.23
N ARG A 153 -10.59 16.79 13.59
CA ARG A 153 -10.71 16.87 12.13
C ARG A 153 -9.43 16.46 11.42
N PHE A 154 -8.27 16.69 12.05
CA PHE A 154 -6.97 16.46 11.41
C PHE A 154 -6.65 14.96 11.20
N PRO A 155 -6.66 14.08 12.23
CA PRO A 155 -6.38 12.65 12.03
C PRO A 155 -7.37 11.98 11.07
N ARG A 156 -8.64 12.41 11.10
CA ARG A 156 -9.67 11.94 10.16
C ARG A 156 -9.38 12.39 8.73
N GLY A 157 -9.08 13.68 8.53
CA GLY A 157 -8.70 14.21 7.22
C GLY A 157 -7.45 13.54 6.65
N ALA A 158 -6.42 13.34 7.47
CA ALA A 158 -5.21 12.61 7.09
C ALA A 158 -5.52 11.16 6.69
N SER A 159 -6.35 10.45 7.46
CA SER A 159 -6.75 9.07 7.13
C SER A 159 -7.54 8.99 5.82
N ILE A 160 -8.47 9.93 5.58
CA ILE A 160 -9.24 10.00 4.34
C ILE A 160 -8.34 10.34 3.14
N TRP A 161 -7.41 11.26 3.30
CA TRP A 161 -6.43 11.58 2.26
C TRP A 161 -5.56 10.36 1.91
N THR A 162 -5.07 9.64 2.91
CA THR A 162 -4.30 8.41 2.72
C THR A 162 -5.12 7.32 2.03
N ILE A 163 -6.40 7.18 2.37
CA ILE A 163 -7.33 6.25 1.71
C ILE A 163 -7.59 6.67 0.25
N ALA A 164 -7.77 7.97 -0.01
CA ALA A 164 -7.95 8.49 -1.36
C ALA A 164 -6.72 8.20 -2.23
N TRP A 165 -5.53 8.45 -1.70
CA TRP A 165 -4.27 8.16 -2.40
C TRP A 165 -4.15 6.69 -2.80
N ILE A 166 -4.39 5.73 -1.90
CA ILE A 166 -4.27 4.31 -2.25
C ILE A 166 -5.34 3.84 -3.23
N ILE A 167 -6.56 4.40 -3.18
CA ILE A 167 -7.61 4.12 -4.16
C ILE A 167 -7.20 4.58 -5.56
N LEU A 168 -6.48 5.70 -5.67
CA LEU A 168 -5.97 6.22 -6.93
C LEU A 168 -4.75 5.43 -7.43
N GLN A 169 -3.81 5.11 -6.54
CA GLN A 169 -2.56 4.42 -6.87
C GLN A 169 -2.75 2.93 -7.20
N THR A 170 -3.78 2.27 -6.66
CA THR A 170 -3.96 0.83 -6.87
C THR A 170 -4.25 0.50 -8.34
N PRO A 171 -5.25 1.13 -9.01
CA PRO A 171 -5.48 0.91 -10.44
C PRO A 171 -4.27 1.20 -11.32
N THR A 172 -3.54 2.29 -11.05
CA THR A 172 -2.35 2.66 -11.84
C THR A 172 -1.25 1.60 -11.70
N SER A 173 -1.00 1.11 -10.48
CA SER A 173 -0.03 0.03 -10.23
C SER A 173 -0.44 -1.29 -10.88
N VAL A 174 -1.74 -1.64 -10.83
CA VAL A 174 -2.26 -2.86 -11.45
C VAL A 174 -2.16 -2.81 -12.97
N LEU A 175 -2.54 -1.69 -13.59
CA LEU A 175 -2.44 -1.52 -15.04
C LEU A 175 -0.98 -1.49 -15.52
N LEU A 176 -0.06 -0.95 -14.71
CA LEU A 176 1.38 -1.02 -14.97
C LEU A 176 1.89 -2.45 -14.97
N LEU A 177 1.47 -3.28 -13.99
CA LEU A 177 1.83 -4.70 -13.94
C LEU A 177 1.33 -5.49 -15.16
N PHE A 178 0.25 -5.05 -15.82
CA PHE A 178 -0.29 -5.67 -17.03
C PHE A 178 0.22 -5.05 -18.34
N ASP A 179 1.24 -4.19 -18.26
CA ASP A 179 1.79 -3.44 -19.40
C ASP A 179 0.75 -2.60 -20.15
N LYS A 180 -0.27 -2.08 -19.45
CA LYS A 180 -1.38 -1.32 -20.06
C LYS A 180 -1.25 0.17 -19.92
N GLN A 181 -0.69 0.65 -18.83
CA GLN A 181 -0.61 2.07 -18.52
C GLN A 181 0.76 2.43 -17.96
N PHE A 182 1.37 3.48 -18.53
CA PHE A 182 2.65 4.01 -18.09
C PHE A 182 2.63 5.53 -18.05
N PHE A 183 3.40 6.08 -17.13
CA PHE A 183 3.76 7.50 -17.12
C PHE A 183 5.23 7.63 -17.54
N ARG A 184 5.49 8.38 -18.60
CA ARG A 184 6.82 8.64 -19.15
C ARG A 184 7.16 10.12 -19.00
N VAL A 185 7.95 10.40 -17.97
CA VAL A 185 8.47 11.75 -17.69
C VAL A 185 9.96 11.84 -18.04
N ASN A 186 10.59 10.70 -18.32
CA ASN A 186 12.01 10.55 -18.61
C ASN A 186 12.88 11.06 -17.44
N GLY A 187 12.42 10.87 -16.19
CA GLY A 187 13.19 11.15 -15.00
C GLY A 187 14.18 10.05 -14.64
N VAL A 188 13.87 8.80 -15.04
CA VAL A 188 14.73 7.62 -14.85
C VAL A 188 14.68 6.72 -16.10
N ASP A 189 15.78 6.00 -16.38
CA ASP A 189 15.90 5.16 -17.59
C ASP A 189 14.93 3.97 -17.63
N ASN A 190 14.58 3.39 -16.48
CA ASN A 190 13.64 2.26 -16.42
C ASN A 190 12.19 2.76 -16.45
N LEU A 191 11.42 2.36 -17.47
CA LEU A 191 10.04 2.80 -17.69
C LEU A 191 9.10 2.49 -16.52
N TYR A 192 9.19 1.28 -15.93
CA TYR A 192 8.36 0.90 -14.79
C TYR A 192 8.67 1.75 -13.56
N ARG A 193 9.96 2.04 -13.34
CA ARG A 193 10.42 2.89 -12.24
C ARG A 193 10.02 4.35 -12.43
N ASP A 194 10.22 4.90 -13.63
CA ASP A 194 9.82 6.27 -13.97
C ASP A 194 8.31 6.44 -13.75
N SER A 195 7.52 5.48 -14.26
CA SER A 195 6.08 5.47 -14.11
C SER A 195 5.64 5.36 -12.66
N THR A 196 6.24 4.47 -11.87
CA THR A 196 5.88 4.27 -10.45
C THR A 196 6.22 5.49 -9.60
N LEU A 197 7.36 6.13 -9.85
CA LEU A 197 7.78 7.33 -9.14
C LEU A 197 6.87 8.51 -9.46
N PHE A 198 6.54 8.72 -10.73
CA PHE A 198 5.65 9.81 -11.12
C PHE A 198 4.21 9.58 -10.68
N SER A 199 3.64 8.40 -10.93
CA SER A 199 2.25 8.12 -10.57
C SER A 199 2.09 8.13 -9.05
N GLY A 200 2.83 7.26 -8.36
CA GLY A 200 2.58 6.94 -6.96
C GLY A 200 3.03 7.98 -5.96
N PHE A 201 4.05 8.77 -6.28
CA PHE A 201 4.59 9.76 -5.35
C PHE A 201 4.32 11.21 -5.73
N LEU A 202 3.83 11.48 -6.94
CA LEU A 202 3.54 12.85 -7.38
C LEU A 202 2.10 12.99 -7.83
N TYR A 203 1.69 12.30 -8.90
CA TYR A 203 0.38 12.48 -9.51
C TYR A 203 -0.77 12.06 -8.59
N ASP A 204 -0.75 10.82 -8.10
CA ASP A 204 -1.82 10.28 -7.26
C ASP A 204 -1.85 10.95 -5.88
N VAL A 205 -0.69 11.40 -5.39
CA VAL A 205 -0.56 12.20 -4.16
C VAL A 205 -1.25 13.56 -4.33
N ALA A 206 -0.97 14.26 -5.43
CA ALA A 206 -1.61 15.54 -5.75
C ALA A 206 -3.12 15.38 -5.94
N MET A 207 -3.54 14.33 -6.65
CA MET A 207 -4.96 14.03 -6.86
C MET A 207 -5.69 13.66 -5.57
N ALA A 208 -5.03 13.00 -4.62
CA ALA A 208 -5.60 12.76 -3.29
C ALA A 208 -5.87 14.07 -2.52
N PHE A 209 -5.03 15.10 -2.68
CA PHE A 209 -5.32 16.44 -2.13
C PHE A 209 -6.52 17.09 -2.79
N VAL A 210 -6.69 16.94 -4.11
CA VAL A 210 -7.90 17.41 -4.83
C VAL A 210 -9.14 16.73 -4.26
N VAL A 211 -9.12 15.39 -4.09
CA VAL A 211 -10.22 14.64 -3.47
C VAL A 211 -10.54 15.19 -2.08
N LEU A 212 -9.52 15.35 -1.24
CA LEU A 212 -9.70 15.87 0.13
C LEU A 212 -10.30 17.28 0.13
N PHE A 213 -9.81 18.18 -0.72
CA PHE A 213 -10.32 19.55 -0.85
C PHE A 213 -11.82 19.54 -1.14
N PHE A 214 -12.25 18.80 -2.16
CA PHE A 214 -13.66 18.74 -2.56
C PHE A 214 -14.57 18.00 -1.57
N MET A 215 -14.01 17.14 -0.72
CA MET A 215 -14.76 16.50 0.37
C MET A 215 -15.02 17.45 1.55
N TYR A 216 -14.08 18.35 1.87
CA TYR A 216 -14.11 19.14 3.11
C TYR A 216 -14.39 20.64 2.95
N VAL A 217 -14.00 21.26 1.83
CA VAL A 217 -14.06 22.72 1.66
C VAL A 217 -15.41 23.19 1.12
N PRO A 218 -15.97 22.62 0.03
CA PRO A 218 -17.24 23.07 -0.51
C PRO A 218 -18.41 22.75 0.43
N LYS A 219 -19.22 23.77 0.72
CA LYS A 219 -20.46 23.59 1.51
C LYS A 219 -21.52 22.77 0.76
N ASN A 220 -21.55 22.87 -0.57
CA ASN A 220 -22.55 22.21 -1.40
C ASN A 220 -22.10 20.78 -1.77
N ARG A 221 -22.91 19.79 -1.43
CA ARG A 221 -22.64 18.36 -1.61
C ARG A 221 -22.37 17.95 -3.07
N TYR A 222 -22.89 18.68 -4.06
CA TYR A 222 -22.66 18.35 -5.48
C TYR A 222 -21.18 18.43 -5.87
N TRP A 223 -20.40 19.30 -5.22
CA TRP A 223 -18.96 19.41 -5.45
C TRP A 223 -18.16 18.18 -5.01
N ARG A 224 -18.75 17.27 -4.22
CA ARG A 224 -18.10 15.99 -3.88
C ARG A 224 -17.93 15.07 -5.10
N ALA A 225 -18.68 15.30 -6.17
CA ALA A 225 -18.52 14.57 -7.43
C ALA A 225 -17.44 15.17 -8.34
N ALA A 226 -16.99 16.41 -8.09
CA ALA A 226 -16.01 17.12 -8.94
C ALA A 226 -14.63 16.45 -9.07
N PRO A 227 -14.10 15.69 -8.09
CA PRO A 227 -12.82 15.02 -8.26
C PRO A 227 -12.77 14.06 -9.46
N LEU A 228 -13.89 13.40 -9.80
CA LEU A 228 -13.95 12.47 -10.93
C LEU A 228 -13.70 13.15 -12.29
N PRO A 229 -14.46 14.18 -12.72
CA PRO A 229 -14.18 14.88 -13.96
C PRO A 229 -12.83 15.59 -13.95
N ILE A 230 -12.33 16.04 -12.79
CA ILE A 230 -10.98 16.63 -12.69
C ILE A 230 -9.92 15.57 -12.98
N LEU A 231 -10.05 14.38 -12.41
CA LEU A 231 -9.14 13.26 -12.68
C LEU A 231 -9.15 12.87 -14.17
N VAL A 232 -10.34 12.72 -14.76
CA VAL A 232 -10.47 12.43 -16.20
C VAL A 232 -9.84 13.53 -17.06
N ALA A 233 -10.02 14.79 -16.69
CA ALA A 233 -9.42 15.91 -17.40
C ALA A 233 -7.89 15.94 -17.26
N ALA A 234 -7.36 15.61 -16.06
CA ALA A 234 -5.93 15.53 -15.80
C ALA A 234 -5.30 14.37 -16.59
N ASP A 235 -5.91 13.18 -16.59
CA ASP A 235 -5.47 12.03 -17.40
C ASP A 235 -5.48 12.37 -18.90
N ALA A 236 -6.55 13.01 -19.40
CA ALA A 236 -6.64 13.43 -20.80
C ALA A 236 -5.57 14.47 -21.16
N TRP A 237 -5.22 15.36 -20.23
CA TRP A 237 -4.14 16.34 -20.42
C TRP A 237 -2.76 15.66 -20.46
N LEU A 238 -2.48 14.75 -19.52
CA LEU A 238 -1.23 13.97 -19.51
C LEU A 238 -1.09 13.08 -20.75
N TRP A 239 -2.20 12.50 -21.23
CA TRP A 239 -2.21 11.70 -22.44
C TRP A 239 -1.90 12.53 -23.69
N LYS A 240 -2.53 13.71 -23.83
CA LYS A 240 -2.22 14.65 -24.91
C LYS A 240 -0.78 15.16 -24.86
N GLY A 241 -0.21 15.29 -23.66
CA GLY A 241 1.18 15.67 -23.46
C GLY A 241 2.20 14.55 -23.74
N GLY A 242 1.74 13.33 -24.06
CA GLY A 242 2.61 12.17 -24.24
C GLY A 242 3.24 11.64 -22.95
N ILE A 243 2.78 12.12 -21.79
CA ILE A 243 3.25 11.68 -20.47
C ILE A 243 2.52 10.38 -20.08
N LEU A 244 1.19 10.36 -20.17
CA LEU A 244 0.42 9.15 -19.94
C LEU A 244 0.31 8.36 -21.26
N VAL A 245 0.75 7.11 -21.25
CA VAL A 245 0.78 6.24 -22.43
C VAL A 245 -0.01 4.97 -22.14
N PHE A 246 -0.90 4.61 -23.07
CA PHE A 246 -1.64 3.36 -23.05
C PHE A 246 -1.15 2.46 -24.17
N TYR A 247 -0.86 1.20 -23.86
CA TYR A 247 -0.58 0.17 -24.86
C TYR A 247 -1.83 -0.67 -25.09
N THR A 248 -2.18 -0.84 -26.37
CA THR A 248 -3.21 -1.78 -26.81
C THR A 248 -2.56 -3.14 -27.09
N LEU A 249 -3.29 -4.22 -26.80
CA LEU A 249 -2.89 -5.59 -27.13
C LEU A 249 -2.79 -5.79 -28.63
#